data_AF-A0A2E5PDF8-F1
#
_entry.id   AF-A0A2E5PDF8-F1
#
_cell.length_a   1.000
_cell.length_b   1.000
_cell.length_c   1.000
_cell.angle_alpha   90.00
_cell.angle_beta   90.00
_cell.angle_gamma   90.00
#
_symmetry.space_group_name_H-M   'P 1'
#
loop_
_entity.id
_entity.type
_entity.pdbx_description
1 polymer ?
#
loop_
_entity_poly.entity_id
_entity_poly.type
_entity_poly.pdbx_seq_one_letter_code
_entity_poly.pdbx_strand_id
1 'polypeptide(L)'
;MSATCYSPSCIFDGAEISCAADMLYQGQSYIVEVWIPLASVARRKASNFSVRALQVDATLKDIVLGVRRVWRNGDWCSAQIYDRLRLIFGAIVLGSTNLEKPDSTTFVDPGLAGEVDGYRNLILALSDDENR
;
A
#
# COMPACT_ATOMS: atom_id res chain seq x y z
N MET A 1 -17.65 -36.22 -39.01
CA MET A 1 -17.00 -35.02 -38.41
C MET A 1 -16.69 -35.37 -36.96
N SER A 2 -15.42 -35.61 -36.64
CA SER A 2 -14.97 -36.10 -35.33
C SER A 2 -14.80 -34.91 -34.39
N ALA A 3 -15.48 -34.92 -33.24
CA ALA A 3 -15.26 -33.95 -32.17
C ALA A 3 -13.99 -34.33 -31.43
N THR A 4 -12.95 -33.50 -31.51
CA THR A 4 -11.71 -33.69 -30.75
C THR A 4 -11.97 -33.30 -29.29
N CYS A 5 -12.04 -34.28 -28.39
CA CYS A 5 -12.09 -34.03 -26.94
C CYS A 5 -10.72 -33.53 -26.47
N TYR A 6 -10.64 -32.27 -26.03
CA TYR A 6 -9.49 -31.75 -25.29
C TYR A 6 -9.78 -31.86 -23.79
N SER A 7 -8.82 -32.38 -23.02
CA SER A 7 -8.90 -32.30 -21.55
C SER A 7 -8.80 -30.84 -21.09
N PRO A 8 -9.50 -30.42 -20.02
CA PRO A 8 -9.49 -29.03 -19.54
C PRO A 8 -8.09 -28.47 -19.22
N SER A 9 -7.15 -29.37 -18.91
CA SER A 9 -5.74 -29.07 -18.63
C SER A 9 -4.95 -28.52 -19.83
N CYS A 10 -5.47 -28.60 -21.06
CA CYS A 10 -4.75 -28.17 -22.27
C CYS A 10 -4.97 -26.69 -22.62
N ILE A 11 -6.01 -26.05 -22.06
CA ILE A 11 -6.48 -24.72 -22.48
C ILE A 11 -6.05 -23.64 -21.47
N PHE A 12 -5.78 -24.02 -20.23
CA PHE A 12 -5.45 -23.11 -19.14
C PHE A 12 -4.10 -23.49 -18.55
N ASP A 13 -3.21 -22.49 -18.37
CA ASP A 13 -1.97 -22.68 -17.64
C ASP A 13 -2.31 -23.06 -16.19
N GLY A 14 -1.70 -24.12 -15.67
CA GLY A 14 -2.23 -24.97 -14.58
C GLY A 14 -2.43 -24.31 -13.20
N ALA A 15 -2.25 -23.00 -13.07
CA ALA A 15 -2.39 -22.26 -11.81
C ALA A 15 -3.83 -21.80 -11.52
N GLU A 16 -4.64 -21.46 -12.53
CA GLU A 16 -5.92 -20.76 -12.28
C GLU A 16 -7.14 -21.69 -12.05
N ILE A 17 -7.01 -23.01 -12.27
CA ILE A 17 -8.15 -23.94 -12.10
C ILE A 17 -7.89 -25.04 -11.05
N SER A 18 -6.71 -25.04 -10.41
CA SER A 18 -6.36 -26.08 -9.42
C SER A 18 -7.28 -26.12 -8.21
N CYS A 19 -8.01 -25.04 -7.89
CA CYS A 19 -8.89 -25.00 -6.72
C CYS A 19 -10.35 -25.44 -6.98
N ALA A 20 -10.81 -25.51 -8.24
CA ALA A 20 -12.24 -25.72 -8.54
C ALA A 20 -12.55 -26.79 -9.61
N ALA A 21 -11.61 -27.14 -10.51
CA ALA A 21 -11.93 -28.09 -11.59
C ALA A 21 -12.10 -29.54 -11.12
N ASP A 22 -11.27 -30.02 -10.19
CA ASP A 22 -11.31 -31.44 -9.80
C ASP A 22 -12.62 -31.84 -9.12
N MET A 23 -13.34 -30.90 -8.51
CA MET A 23 -14.59 -31.17 -7.82
C MET A 23 -15.82 -31.20 -8.75
N LEU A 24 -15.74 -30.53 -9.91
CA LEU A 24 -16.91 -30.30 -10.77
C LEU A 24 -16.97 -31.21 -11.99
N TYR A 25 -15.87 -31.81 -12.44
CA TYR A 25 -15.84 -32.61 -13.67
C TYR A 25 -15.87 -34.14 -13.39
N GLN A 26 -16.97 -34.63 -12.83
CA GLN A 26 -17.20 -36.07 -12.58
C GLN A 26 -17.73 -36.82 -13.81
N GLY A 27 -17.03 -36.75 -14.94
CA GLY A 27 -17.36 -37.55 -16.14
C GLY A 27 -18.68 -37.21 -16.84
N GLN A 28 -19.30 -36.07 -16.52
CA GLN A 28 -20.46 -35.54 -17.24
C GLN A 28 -20.07 -34.44 -18.24
N SER A 29 -20.94 -34.22 -19.23
CA SER A 29 -20.81 -33.13 -20.20
C SER A 29 -21.36 -31.83 -19.61
N TYR A 30 -20.55 -30.77 -19.59
CA TYR A 30 -20.94 -29.44 -19.10
C TYR A 30 -20.93 -28.44 -20.25
N ILE A 31 -21.89 -27.51 -20.24
CA ILE A 31 -21.81 -26.28 -21.05
C ILE A 31 -21.13 -25.25 -20.17
N VAL A 32 -20.01 -24.70 -20.65
CA VAL A 32 -19.29 -23.63 -19.96
C VAL A 32 -19.34 -22.35 -20.77
N GLU A 33 -19.60 -21.25 -20.10
CA GLU A 33 -19.40 -19.93 -20.66
C GLU A 33 -17.92 -19.57 -20.52
N VAL A 34 -17.26 -19.35 -21.65
CA VAL A 34 -15.84 -19.00 -21.71
C VAL A 34 -15.72 -17.51 -21.92
N TRP A 35 -15.09 -16.81 -20.98
CA TRP A 35 -14.74 -15.41 -21.13
C TRP A 35 -13.27 -15.29 -21.55
N ILE A 36 -13.01 -14.60 -22.67
CA ILE A 36 -11.65 -14.44 -23.22
C ILE A 36 -11.22 -12.98 -23.00
N PRO A 37 -10.41 -12.67 -21.98
CA PRO A 37 -9.83 -11.34 -21.84
C PRO A 37 -8.80 -11.10 -22.95
N LEU A 38 -8.91 -9.95 -23.62
CA LEU A 38 -7.85 -9.45 -24.49
C LEU A 38 -7.16 -8.26 -23.81
N ALA A 39 -5.86 -8.39 -23.57
CA ALA A 39 -5.01 -7.29 -23.14
C ALA A 39 -3.95 -7.00 -24.20
N SER A 40 -3.73 -5.72 -24.50
CA SER A 40 -2.59 -5.26 -25.31
C SER A 40 -1.71 -4.34 -24.47
N VAL A 41 -0.40 -4.61 -24.46
CA VAL A 41 0.56 -3.87 -23.62
C VAL A 41 1.69 -3.34 -24.49
N ALA A 42 1.95 -2.04 -24.42
CA ALA A 42 3.07 -1.39 -25.08
C ALA A 42 4.08 -0.87 -24.05
N ARG A 43 5.38 -0.93 -24.36
CA ARG A 43 6.44 -0.42 -23.46
C ARG A 43 6.55 1.10 -23.58
N ARG A 44 6.54 1.78 -22.43
CA ARG A 44 6.86 3.21 -22.30
C ARG A 44 8.26 3.35 -21.67
N LYS A 45 9.02 4.39 -22.05
CA LYS A 45 10.25 4.77 -21.34
C LYS A 45 9.92 5.01 -19.86
N ALA A 46 10.60 4.29 -18.97
CA ALA A 46 10.43 4.47 -17.53
C ALA A 46 10.90 5.87 -17.11
N SER A 47 10.13 6.52 -16.24
CA SER A 47 10.54 7.74 -15.57
C SER A 47 11.56 7.40 -14.49
N ASN A 48 12.61 8.21 -14.36
CA ASN A 48 13.55 8.09 -13.25
C ASN A 48 12.98 8.83 -12.02
N PHE A 49 12.76 8.10 -10.93
CA PHE A 49 12.27 8.64 -9.65
C PHE A 49 13.40 8.84 -8.63
N SER A 50 14.65 8.98 -9.07
CA SER A 50 15.77 9.30 -8.17
C SER A 50 15.50 10.63 -7.47
N VAL A 51 15.06 10.56 -6.21
CA VAL A 51 14.90 11.73 -5.35
C VAL A 51 16.25 12.03 -4.74
N ARG A 52 16.78 13.23 -5.01
CA ARG A 52 17.94 13.72 -4.25
C ARG A 52 17.39 14.14 -2.89
N ALA A 53 17.71 13.38 -1.84
CA ALA A 53 17.38 13.77 -0.48
C ALA A 53 17.96 15.18 -0.25
N LEU A 54 17.09 16.16 0.00
CA LEU A 54 17.54 17.44 0.52
C LEU A 54 18.10 17.13 1.90
N GLN A 55 19.41 17.23 2.06
CA GLN A 55 20.02 17.30 3.37
C GLN A 55 19.60 18.65 3.95
N VAL A 56 18.57 18.61 4.78
CA VAL A 56 18.20 19.74 5.61
C VAL A 56 18.71 19.40 7.00
N ASP A 57 19.56 20.24 7.56
CA ASP A 57 19.96 20.18 8.98
C ASP A 57 18.81 20.66 9.88
N ALA A 58 17.62 20.08 9.69
CA ALA A 58 16.44 20.37 10.50
C ALA A 58 16.24 19.25 11.51
N THR A 59 16.18 19.60 12.77
CA THR A 59 15.75 18.69 13.83
C THR A 59 14.23 18.57 13.78
N LEU A 60 13.64 17.46 14.24
CA LEU A 60 12.17 17.30 14.34
C LEU A 60 11.48 18.48 15.03
N LYS A 61 12.17 19.17 15.96
CA LYS A 61 11.67 20.37 16.64
C LYS A 61 11.46 21.56 15.70
N ASP A 62 12.29 21.71 14.67
CA ASP A 62 12.27 22.87 13.75
C ASP A 62 11.12 22.82 12.75
N ILE A 63 10.46 21.66 12.66
CA ILE A 63 9.38 21.36 11.71
C ILE A 63 8.02 21.17 12.39
N VAL A 64 7.96 21.38 13.71
CA VAL A 64 6.69 21.40 14.46
C VAL A 64 5.93 22.67 14.09
N LEU A 65 4.71 22.49 13.59
CA LEU A 65 3.77 23.58 13.30
C LEU A 65 2.89 23.92 14.50
N GLY A 66 2.70 22.97 15.42
CA GLY A 66 1.94 23.17 16.64
C GLY A 66 1.41 21.88 17.24
N VAL A 67 0.38 22.00 18.06
CA VAL A 67 -0.35 20.87 18.66
C VAL A 67 -1.85 21.14 18.49
N ARG A 68 -2.61 20.11 18.13
CA ARG A 68 -4.07 20.19 17.98
C ARG A 68 -4.75 19.03 18.67
N ARG A 69 -5.91 19.30 19.26
CA ARG A 69 -6.75 18.24 19.82
C ARG A 69 -7.46 17.50 18.70
N VAL A 70 -7.36 16.18 18.73
CA VAL A 70 -8.06 15.25 17.82
C VAL A 70 -8.95 14.34 18.64
N TRP A 71 -10.09 13.96 18.09
CA TRP A 71 -11.01 13.03 18.75
C TRP A 71 -10.70 11.61 18.30
N ARG A 72 -10.41 10.71 19.25
CA ARG A 72 -10.03 9.32 19.00
C ARG A 72 -10.55 8.44 20.12
N ASN A 73 -11.06 7.25 19.80
CA ASN A 73 -11.48 6.23 20.78
C ASN A 73 -12.42 6.75 21.89
N GLY A 74 -13.24 7.77 21.58
CA GLY A 74 -14.17 8.35 22.53
C GLY A 74 -13.60 9.47 23.42
N ASP A 75 -12.35 9.89 23.21
CA ASP A 75 -11.68 10.93 23.99
C ASP A 75 -10.96 11.97 23.11
N TRP A 76 -10.68 13.14 23.70
CA TRP A 76 -9.80 14.14 23.11
C TRP A 76 -8.34 13.80 23.40
N CYS A 77 -7.53 13.61 22.36
CA CYS A 77 -6.09 13.40 22.47
C CYS A 77 -5.33 14.61 21.89
N SER A 78 -4.17 14.95 22.45
CA SER A 78 -3.27 15.93 21.86
C SER A 78 -2.43 15.29 20.76
N ALA A 79 -2.49 15.84 19.55
CA ALA A 79 -1.64 15.41 18.44
C ALA A 79 -0.67 16.52 18.03
N GLN A 80 0.61 16.17 17.88
CA GLN A 80 1.62 17.09 17.37
C GLN A 80 1.44 17.27 15.86
N ILE A 81 1.60 18.49 15.35
CA ILE A 81 1.52 18.78 13.93
C ILE A 81 2.91 19.04 13.40
N TYR A 82 3.32 18.31 12.38
CA TYR A 82 4.57 18.54 11.65
C TYR A 82 4.31 18.94 10.20
N ASP A 83 5.21 19.77 9.67
CA ASP A 83 5.26 20.06 8.23
C ASP A 83 5.82 18.84 7.48
N ARG A 84 4.95 18.18 6.71
CA ARG A 84 5.29 16.99 5.92
C ARG A 84 6.39 17.26 4.89
N LEU A 85 6.45 18.48 4.34
CA LEU A 85 7.43 18.82 3.31
C LEU A 85 8.85 18.90 3.86
N ARG A 86 8.98 19.23 5.14
CA ARG A 86 10.26 19.46 5.82
C ARG A 86 10.78 18.22 6.55
N LEU A 87 10.04 17.11 6.56
CA LEU A 87 10.55 15.82 7.03
C LEU A 87 11.71 15.34 6.16
N ILE A 88 12.80 14.99 6.83
CA ILE A 88 14.05 14.53 6.23
C ILE A 88 14.08 13.01 6.10
N PHE A 89 15.00 12.50 5.26
CA PHE A 89 15.27 11.06 5.16
C PHE A 89 15.66 10.48 6.53
N GLY A 90 15.09 9.31 6.87
CA GLY A 90 15.31 8.62 8.14
C GLY A 90 14.62 9.26 9.34
N ALA A 91 13.82 10.33 9.15
CA ALA A 91 13.02 10.89 10.23
C ALA A 91 11.97 9.86 10.68
N ILE A 92 11.94 9.59 11.98
CA ILE A 92 10.94 8.74 12.63
C ILE A 92 9.91 9.62 13.32
N VAL A 93 8.64 9.37 13.01
CA VAL A 93 7.49 10.05 13.59
C VAL A 93 6.65 9.03 14.32
N LEU A 94 6.54 9.18 15.64
CA LEU A 94 5.70 8.31 16.46
C LEU A 94 4.23 8.75 16.40
N GLY A 95 3.33 7.79 16.60
CA GLY A 95 1.89 7.98 16.61
C GLY A 95 1.37 8.98 17.64
N SER A 96 0.10 9.37 17.46
CA SER A 96 -0.51 10.61 17.97
C SER A 96 -0.02 11.86 17.25
N THR A 97 0.18 11.79 15.94
CA THR A 97 0.79 12.87 15.18
C THR A 97 0.04 13.17 13.88
N ASN A 98 -0.03 14.44 13.50
CA ASN A 98 -0.53 14.90 12.22
C ASN A 98 0.60 15.42 11.33
N LEU A 99 0.66 14.95 10.09
CA LEU A 99 1.60 15.40 9.07
C LEU A 99 0.84 16.21 8.03
N GLU A 100 1.04 17.53 8.05
CA GLU A 100 0.30 18.45 7.19
C GLU A 100 1.13 18.84 5.97
N LYS A 101 0.48 18.82 4.81
CA LYS A 101 0.98 19.31 3.53
C LYS A 101 -0.12 20.19 2.91
N PRO A 102 0.22 21.17 2.05
CA PRO A 102 -0.82 22.01 1.42
C PRO A 102 -1.89 21.25 0.64
N ASP A 103 -1.59 20.05 0.15
CA ASP A 103 -2.50 19.22 -0.66
C ASP A 103 -3.05 17.99 0.09
N SER A 104 -2.53 17.66 1.28
CA SER A 104 -2.91 16.45 1.99
C SER A 104 -2.51 16.48 3.46
N THR A 105 -3.25 15.76 4.29
CA THR A 105 -3.01 15.62 5.72
C THR A 105 -2.99 14.15 6.08
N THR A 106 -1.91 13.68 6.73
CA THR A 106 -1.76 12.28 7.15
C THR A 106 -1.69 12.21 8.67
N PHE A 107 -2.68 11.57 9.27
CA PHE A 107 -2.67 11.27 10.69
C PHE A 107 -1.97 9.93 10.94
N VAL A 108 -1.02 9.91 11.87
CA VAL A 108 -0.32 8.71 12.34
C VAL A 108 -0.95 8.30 13.66
N ASP A 109 -1.68 7.18 13.63
CA ASP A 109 -2.34 6.65 14.81
C ASP A 109 -1.34 6.24 15.90
N PRO A 110 -1.70 6.38 17.17
CA PRO A 110 -0.99 5.75 18.28
C PRO A 110 -0.82 4.25 18.03
N GLY A 111 0.37 3.70 18.32
CA GLY A 111 0.71 2.31 17.97
C GLY A 111 1.31 2.17 16.56
N LEU A 112 1.36 3.25 15.77
CA LEU A 112 2.11 3.31 14.52
C LEU A 112 3.36 4.18 14.66
N ALA A 113 4.40 3.80 13.92
CA ALA A 113 5.57 4.62 13.65
C ALA A 113 5.69 4.85 12.14
N GLY A 114 6.02 6.08 11.77
CA GLY A 114 6.24 6.50 10.41
C GLY A 114 7.71 6.81 10.16
N GLU A 115 8.32 6.14 9.19
CA GLU A 115 9.69 6.41 8.73
C GLU A 115 9.68 7.01 7.32
N VAL A 116 10.57 7.96 7.07
CA VAL A 116 10.74 8.56 5.75
C VAL A 116 11.88 7.91 4.97
N ASP A 117 11.55 7.25 3.86
CA ASP A 117 12.53 6.56 3.01
C ASP A 117 13.31 7.52 2.09
N GLY A 118 14.28 6.98 1.34
CA GLY A 118 15.14 7.77 0.44
C GLY A 118 14.39 8.45 -0.71
N TYR A 119 13.15 8.04 -0.97
CA TYR A 119 12.25 8.63 -1.97
C TYR A 119 11.27 9.64 -1.35
N ARG A 120 11.37 9.90 -0.03
CA ARG A 120 10.46 10.73 0.77
C ARG A 120 9.04 10.16 0.90
N ASN A 121 8.88 8.86 0.68
CA ASN A 121 7.66 8.16 1.06
C ASN A 121 7.56 8.11 2.58
N LEU A 122 6.32 8.10 3.11
CA LEU A 122 6.07 7.75 4.51
C LEU A 122 5.76 6.27 4.56
N ILE A 123 6.57 5.49 5.26
CA ILE A 123 6.29 4.09 5.52
C ILE A 123 5.75 4.00 6.93
N LEU A 124 4.49 3.57 7.06
CA LEU A 124 3.85 3.33 8.35
C LEU A 124 4.02 1.86 8.71
N ALA A 125 4.48 1.61 9.92
CA ALA A 125 4.57 0.29 10.52
C ALA A 125 3.96 0.31 11.93
N LEU A 126 3.54 -0.85 12.42
CA LEU A 126 3.20 -1.00 13.83
C LEU A 126 4.46 -0.73 14.65
N SER A 127 4.36 0.16 15.63
CA SER A 127 5.40 0.35 16.63
C SER A 127 5.26 -0.75 17.67
N ASP A 128 6.35 -1.39 18.07
CA ASP A 128 6.37 -2.42 19.11
C ASP A 128 5.93 -1.91 20.51
N ASP A 129 5.60 -0.62 20.63
CA ASP A 129 5.18 0.06 21.87
C ASP A 129 3.70 -0.12 22.24
N GLU A 130 2.89 -0.89 21.48
CA GLU A 130 1.46 -1.08 21.82
C GLU A 130 1.20 -2.01 23.02
N ASN A 131 2.23 -2.48 23.75
CA ASN A 131 2.05 -3.36 24.91
C ASN A 131 3.14 -3.29 26.01
N ARG A 132 3.58 -2.09 26.43
CA ARG A 132 4.43 -1.96 27.62
C ARG A 132 4.02 -0.84 28.57
#